data_AF-A0A3M2G325-F1
#
_entry.id   AF-A0A3M2G325-F1
#
_cell.length_a   1.000
_cell.length_b   1.000
_cell.length_c   1.000
_cell.angle_alpha   90.00
_cell.angle_beta   90.00
_cell.angle_gamma   90.00
#
_symmetry.space_group_name_H-M   'P 1'
#
loop_
_entity.id
_entity.type
_entity.pdbx_description
1 polymer ?
#
loop_
_entity_poly.entity_id
_entity_poly.type
_entity_poly.pdbx_seq_one_letter_code
_entity_poly.pdbx_strand_id
1 'polypeptide(L)' 'MAPEAPITETESAETRTADAEAVFDCPRCGRRVRERFYGPCTSCRGELRATLGGSAREVEVAEYEPKMNVTPNAVALRDD' A
#
# COMPACT_ATOMS: atom_id res chain seq x y z
N MET A 1 26.21 0.44 -34.44
CA MET A 1 26.41 -0.77 -33.60
C MET A 1 27.60 -0.52 -32.69
N ALA A 2 27.32 0.10 -31.54
CA ALA A 2 28.19 0.20 -30.37
C ALA A 2 27.25 -0.08 -29.17
N PRO A 3 27.58 -1.04 -28.28
CA PRO A 3 26.70 -1.48 -27.21
C PRO A 3 27.09 -0.85 -25.87
N GLU A 4 26.19 -0.12 -25.22
CA GLU A 4 26.35 0.37 -23.84
C GLU A 4 24.92 0.59 -23.27
N ALA A 5 24.48 0.13 -22.11
CA ALA A 5 24.90 -0.83 -21.08
C ALA A 5 23.59 -1.19 -20.33
N PRO A 6 23.45 -2.35 -19.67
CA PRO A 6 22.22 -2.66 -18.92
C PRO A 6 22.12 -1.76 -17.69
N ILE A 7 21.00 -1.04 -17.54
CA ILE A 7 20.62 -0.39 -16.28
C ILE A 7 20.45 -1.45 -15.19
N THR A 8 21.54 -1.76 -14.51
CA THR A 8 21.59 -2.61 -13.31
C THR A 8 21.73 -1.71 -12.10
N GLU A 9 20.68 -0.97 -11.78
CA GLU A 9 20.58 -0.30 -10.48
C GLU A 9 19.87 -1.23 -9.49
N THR A 10 20.68 -2.16 -9.01
CA THR A 10 20.50 -2.75 -7.69
C THR A 10 20.91 -1.69 -6.68
N GLU A 11 20.16 -1.57 -5.58
CA GLU A 11 20.44 -0.81 -4.36
C GLU A 11 19.81 0.59 -4.23
N SER A 12 18.65 0.62 -3.56
CA SER A 12 18.51 1.44 -2.36
C SER A 12 17.61 0.70 -1.38
N ALA A 13 18.25 -0.20 -0.63
CA ALA A 13 17.77 -0.63 0.67
C ALA A 13 17.79 0.58 1.61
N GLU A 14 16.87 1.53 1.42
CA GLU A 14 16.57 2.47 2.48
C GLU A 14 16.02 1.64 3.64
N THR A 15 16.75 1.72 4.74
CA THR A 15 16.47 1.04 5.99
C THR A 15 15.04 1.38 6.40
N ARG A 16 14.11 0.47 6.12
CA ARG A 16 12.78 0.46 6.74
C ARG A 16 13.04 0.51 8.23
N THR A 17 12.74 1.63 8.89
CA THR A 17 12.93 1.79 10.33
C THR A 17 12.34 0.55 11.01
N ALA A 18 13.24 -0.24 11.58
CA ALA A 18 12.95 -1.55 12.10
C ALA A 18 12.14 -1.39 13.39
N ASP A 19 10.93 -1.97 13.37
CA ASP A 19 10.31 -2.62 14.53
C ASP A 19 10.31 -1.84 15.87
N ALA A 20 10.14 -0.52 15.84
CA ALA A 20 9.84 0.21 17.05
C ALA A 20 8.39 -0.10 17.48
N GLU A 21 8.23 -1.05 18.41
CA GLU A 21 6.93 -1.33 19.02
C GLU A 21 6.41 -0.08 19.75
N ALA A 22 5.32 0.49 19.25
CA ALA A 22 4.68 1.66 19.83
C ALA A 22 3.64 1.22 20.88
N VAL A 23 3.54 1.97 21.98
CA VAL A 23 2.50 1.78 22.98
C VAL A 23 1.41 2.83 22.77
N PHE A 24 0.18 2.39 22.51
CA PHE A 24 -0.96 3.26 22.24
C PHE A 24 -2.28 2.59 22.64
N ASP A 25 -3.38 3.34 22.65
CA ASP A 25 -4.72 2.82 22.92
C ASP A 25 -5.40 2.38 21.62
N CYS A 26 -5.86 1.14 21.59
CA CYS A 26 -6.45 0.57 20.39
C CYS A 26 -7.74 1.33 20.01
N PRO A 27 -7.87 1.88 18.78
CA PRO A 27 -9.03 2.69 18.38
C PRO A 27 -10.34 1.91 18.30
N ARG A 28 -10.30 0.57 18.32
CA ARG A 28 -11.51 -0.28 18.27
C ARG A 28 -12.01 -0.70 19.66
N CYS A 29 -11.09 -1.08 20.56
CA CYS A 29 -11.46 -1.65 21.86
C CYS A 29 -11.00 -0.83 23.07
N GLY A 30 -10.28 0.28 22.85
CA GLY A 30 -9.79 1.18 23.90
C GLY A 30 -8.67 0.62 24.79
N ARG A 31 -8.24 -0.63 24.57
CA ARG A 31 -7.17 -1.25 25.37
C ARG A 31 -5.82 -0.65 25.04
N ARG A 32 -5.01 -0.40 26.07
CA ARG A 32 -3.59 -0.07 25.93
C ARG A 32 -2.83 -1.29 25.39
N VAL A 33 -2.18 -1.14 24.24
CA VAL A 33 -1.46 -2.22 23.54
C VAL A 33 -0.07 -1.77 23.12
N ARG A 34 0.81 -2.74 22.90
CA ARG A 34 2.12 -2.56 22.29
C ARG A 34 2.12 -3.29 20.95
N GLU A 35 2.24 -2.55 19.86
CA GLU A 35 2.15 -3.08 18.50
C GLU A 35 3.12 -2.33 17.57
N ARG A 36 3.53 -2.96 16.49
CA ARG A 36 4.47 -2.37 15.51
C ARG A 36 3.88 -1.16 14.77
N PHE A 37 2.57 -1.13 14.57
CA PHE A 37 1.88 -0.07 13.86
C PHE A 37 0.66 0.41 14.65
N TYR A 38 0.40 1.70 14.60
CA TYR A 38 -0.83 2.28 15.14
C TYR A 38 -2.05 1.73 14.38
N GLY A 39 -3.06 1.22 15.11
CA GLY A 39 -4.28 0.69 14.52
C GLY A 39 -5.02 -0.34 15.38
N PRO A 40 -5.99 -1.08 14.81
CA PRO A 40 -6.66 -2.16 15.52
C PRO A 40 -5.64 -3.20 16.02
N CYS A 41 -5.70 -3.55 17.31
CA CYS A 41 -4.76 -4.50 17.90
C CYS A 41 -4.93 -5.90 17.29
N THR A 42 -3.94 -6.76 17.51
CA THR A 42 -3.90 -8.11 16.96
C THR A 42 -5.16 -8.93 17.26
N SER A 43 -5.70 -8.85 18.48
CA SER A 43 -6.95 -9.56 18.83
C SER A 43 -8.13 -9.07 18.01
N CYS A 44 -8.31 -7.75 17.91
CA CYS A 44 -9.38 -7.13 17.15
C CYS A 44 -9.30 -7.43 15.65
N ARG A 45 -8.09 -7.48 15.09
CA ARG A 45 -7.88 -7.90 13.70
C ARG A 45 -8.20 -9.38 13.51
N GLY A 46 -7.88 -10.23 14.49
CA GLY A 46 -8.24 -11.64 14.50
C GLY A 46 -9.75 -11.86 14.47
N GLU A 47 -10.47 -11.21 15.38
CA GLU A 47 -11.95 -11.24 15.43
C GLU A 47 -12.57 -10.78 14.10
N LEU A 48 -12.08 -9.68 13.53
CA LEU A 48 -12.56 -9.14 12.26
C LEU A 48 -12.34 -10.12 11.10
N ARG A 49 -11.17 -10.75 11.03
CA ARG A 49 -10.90 -11.76 10.00
C ARG A 49 -11.76 -13.00 10.16
N ALA A 50 -12.02 -13.43 11.39
CA ALA A 50 -12.85 -14.60 11.65
C ALA A 50 -14.33 -14.35 11.33
N THR A 51 -14.82 -13.13 11.58
CA THR A 51 -16.25 -12.80 11.45
C THR A 51 -16.61 -12.18 10.10
N LEU A 52 -15.70 -11.40 9.50
CA LEU A 52 -15.93 -10.62 8.28
C LEU A 52 -14.94 -10.96 7.15
N GLY A 53 -13.93 -11.79 7.41
CA GLY A 53 -13.01 -12.26 6.38
C GLY A 53 -13.74 -13.22 5.46
N GLY A 54 -14.16 -12.73 4.28
CA GLY A 54 -14.71 -13.59 3.24
C GLY A 54 -13.71 -14.66 2.80
N SER A 55 -14.21 -15.67 2.10
CA SER A 55 -13.35 -16.72 1.53
C SER A 55 -12.40 -16.15 0.48
N ALA A 56 -11.15 -16.60 0.48
CA ALA A 56 -10.26 -16.37 -0.64
C ALA A 56 -10.93 -16.90 -1.91
N ARG A 57 -11.04 -16.06 -2.94
CA ARG A 57 -11.55 -16.43 -4.25
C ARG A 57 -10.47 -16.19 -5.28
N GLU A 58 -10.38 -17.10 -6.23
CA GLU A 58 -9.62 -16.86 -7.45
C GLU A 58 -10.31 -15.71 -8.19
N VAL A 59 -9.56 -14.64 -8.45
CA VAL A 59 -10.01 -13.52 -9.26
C VAL A 59 -9.21 -13.60 -10.54
N GLU A 60 -9.90 -13.84 -11.66
CA GLU A 60 -9.30 -13.76 -12.97
C GLU A 60 -8.79 -12.33 -13.18
N VAL A 61 -7.47 -12.19 -13.32
CA VAL A 61 -6.84 -10.91 -13.59
C VAL A 61 -7.09 -10.61 -15.06
N ALA A 62 -8.15 -9.87 -15.35
CA ALA A 62 -8.31 -9.27 -16.67
C ALA A 62 -7.11 -8.34 -16.94
N GLU A 63 -6.58 -8.37 -18.16
CA GLU A 63 -5.53 -7.44 -18.57
C GLU A 63 -5.99 -6.00 -18.33
N TYR A 64 -5.10 -5.21 -17.74
CA TYR A 64 -5.38 -3.80 -17.50
C TYR A 64 -5.44 -3.06 -18.84
N GLU A 65 -6.65 -2.70 -19.27
CA GLU A 65 -6.86 -1.79 -20.40
C GLU A 65 -6.91 -0.34 -19.88
N PRO A 66 -5.94 0.52 -20.25
CA PRO A 66 -5.97 1.93 -19.87
C PRO A 66 -7.16 2.61 -20.56
N LYS A 67 -8.25 2.77 -19.82
CA LYS A 67 -9.39 3.53 -20.33
C LYS A 67 -9.07 5.02 -20.18
N MET A 68 -8.75 5.65 -21.31
CA MET A 68 -8.50 7.09 -21.43
C MET A 68 -9.79 7.90 -21.21
N ASN A 69 -10.36 7.82 -20.00
CA ASN A 69 -11.54 8.58 -19.58
C ASN A 69 -11.18 10.03 -19.19
N VAL A 70 -10.00 10.51 -19.61
CA VAL A 70 -9.51 11.84 -19.29
C VAL A 70 -9.78 12.74 -20.49
N THR A 71 -10.68 13.71 -20.33
CA THR A 71 -10.70 14.88 -21.22
C THR A 71 -9.50 15.75 -20.86
N PRO A 72 -8.60 16.08 -21.81
CA PRO A 72 -7.47 16.98 -21.54
C PRO A 72 -7.96 18.28 -20.92
N ASN A 73 -7.36 18.69 -19.80
CA ASN A 73 -7.70 19.92 -19.11
C ASN A 73 -7.30 21.13 -19.98
N ALA A 74 -8.24 21.99 -20.34
CA ALA A 74 -8.05 23.12 -21.28
C ALA A 74 -7.19 24.27 -20.72
N VAL A 75 -6.63 24.13 -19.52
CA VAL A 75 -5.91 25.19 -18.78
C VAL A 75 -4.41 25.27 -19.16
N ALA A 76 -3.95 24.45 -20.12
CA ALA A 76 -2.57 24.43 -20.61
C ALA A 76 -2.38 25.15 -21.96
N LEU A 77 -3.06 26.27 -22.19
CA LEU A 77 -2.64 27.26 -23.19
C LEU A 77 -2.07 28.46 -22.42
N ARG A 78 -0.74 28.58 -22.37
CA ARG A 78 -0.10 29.87 -22.15
C ARG A 78 0.04 30.50 -23.53
N ASP A 79 -0.67 31.60 -23.77
CA ASP A 79 -0.31 32.53 -24.83
C ASP A 79 0.97 33.27 -24.39
N ASP A 80 1.92 33.45 -25.32
CA ASP A 80 3.21 34.12 -25.10
C ASP A 80 3.07 35.53 -24.48
#